data_AF-A0A7S1X834-F1
#
_entry.id   AF-A0A7S1X834-F1
#
_cell.length_a   1.000
_cell.length_b   1.000
_cell.length_c   1.000
_cell.angle_alpha   90.00
_cell.angle_beta   90.00
_cell.angle_gamma   90.00
#
_symmetry.space_group_name_H-M   'P 1'
#
loop_
_entity.id
_entity.type
_entity.pdbx_description
1 polymer ?
#
loop_
_entity_poly.entity_id
_entity_poly.type
_entity_poly.pdbx_seq_one_letter_code
_entity_poly.pdbx_strand_id
1 'polypeptide(L)'
;SLIGDAPIRSVAQQCLDTFALLESDRARKRFLQFSSFVEAGYPDSNYHCKQHGADVTARVIAMLSRSGLLHCSVNPHKKAAHSVGLVTMVAAMVHDYGHPQVNNAFLVEQEHSMALDFNNQAVAEHYALRETMKLLMDVESNFLGSGREPEKSATTVAKRKWFRGIVVDLVL
;
A
#
# COMPACT_ATOMS: atom_id res chain seq x y z
N SER A 1 -5.40 23.47 1.53
CA SER A 1 -6.00 22.36 0.77
C SER A 1 -7.23 21.87 1.53
N LEU A 2 -8.33 21.47 0.84
CA LEU A 2 -9.59 20.99 1.45
C LEU A 2 -9.44 19.63 2.14
N ILE A 3 -8.35 18.94 1.85
CA ILE A 3 -7.83 17.76 2.52
C ILE A 3 -6.54 18.28 3.16
N GLY A 4 -6.31 18.10 4.47
CA GLY A 4 -5.14 18.66 5.16
C GLY A 4 -3.79 18.20 4.57
N ASP A 5 -2.69 18.37 5.29
CA ASP A 5 -1.34 17.89 4.87
C ASP A 5 -1.20 16.34 4.80
N ALA A 6 -2.32 15.64 4.69
CA ALA A 6 -2.46 14.19 4.75
C ALA A 6 -3.45 13.59 3.70
N PRO A 7 -3.26 13.85 2.39
CA PRO A 7 -4.22 13.44 1.36
C PRO A 7 -4.39 11.93 1.16
N ILE A 8 -3.31 11.13 1.22
CA ILE A 8 -3.35 9.66 1.12
C ILE A 8 -4.14 9.09 2.30
N ARG A 9 -3.82 9.55 3.52
CA ARG A 9 -4.48 9.07 4.73
C ARG A 9 -5.97 9.44 4.75
N SER A 10 -6.33 10.62 4.23
CA SER A 10 -7.73 11.05 4.11
C SER A 10 -8.50 10.23 3.08
N VAL A 11 -7.92 9.94 1.90
CA VAL A 11 -8.53 9.05 0.90
C VAL A 11 -8.72 7.65 1.48
N ALA A 12 -7.71 7.10 2.13
CA ALA A 12 -7.79 5.80 2.80
C ALA A 12 -8.94 5.75 3.83
N GLN A 13 -9.06 6.78 4.68
CA GLN A 13 -10.16 6.90 5.63
C GLN A 13 -11.52 6.89 4.94
N GLN A 14 -11.70 7.74 3.92
CA GLN A 14 -12.94 7.84 3.18
C GLN A 14 -13.32 6.50 2.53
N CYS A 15 -12.36 5.80 1.93
CA CYS A 15 -12.57 4.48 1.33
C CYS A 15 -12.99 3.45 2.39
N LEU A 16 -12.35 3.42 3.56
CA LEU A 16 -12.75 2.52 4.64
C LEU A 16 -14.16 2.82 5.16
N ASP A 17 -14.52 4.09 5.29
CA ASP A 17 -15.83 4.54 5.79
C ASP A 17 -16.94 4.25 4.78
N THR A 18 -16.67 4.45 3.49
CA THR A 18 -17.65 4.27 2.42
C THR A 18 -17.88 2.80 2.06
N PHE A 19 -16.80 2.02 2.02
CA PHE A 19 -16.83 0.68 1.41
C PHE A 19 -16.61 -0.46 2.40
N ALA A 20 -16.42 -0.19 3.70
CA ALA A 20 -16.27 -1.25 4.72
C ALA A 20 -15.23 -2.33 4.35
N LEU A 21 -14.11 -1.94 3.72
CA LEU A 21 -13.06 -2.88 3.24
C LEU A 21 -12.35 -3.62 4.38
N LEU A 22 -12.52 -3.16 5.63
CA LEU A 22 -12.01 -3.79 6.85
C LEU A 22 -13.12 -3.88 7.89
N GLU A 23 -13.31 -5.09 8.43
CA GLU A 23 -14.42 -5.42 9.32
C GLU A 23 -14.21 -5.01 10.78
N SER A 24 -12.96 -4.88 11.25
CA SER A 24 -12.69 -4.56 12.66
C SER A 24 -12.09 -3.17 12.85
N ASP A 25 -12.57 -2.45 13.86
CA ASP A 25 -12.05 -1.12 14.23
C ASP A 25 -10.54 -1.12 14.49
N ARG A 26 -10.04 -2.21 15.06
CA ARG A 26 -8.60 -2.40 15.25
C ARG A 26 -7.86 -2.44 13.91
N ALA A 27 -8.32 -3.24 12.96
CA ALA A 27 -7.69 -3.31 11.64
C ALA A 27 -7.78 -1.96 10.92
N ARG A 28 -8.93 -1.28 11.02
CA ARG A 28 -9.11 0.09 10.47
C ARG A 28 -8.10 1.06 11.08
N LYS A 29 -7.98 1.12 12.41
CA LYS A 29 -7.01 2.00 13.09
C LYS A 29 -5.57 1.74 12.65
N ARG A 30 -5.17 0.46 12.55
CA ARG A 30 -3.83 0.08 12.08
C ARG A 30 -3.61 0.37 10.61
N PHE A 31 -4.63 0.22 9.77
CA PHE A 31 -4.56 0.58 8.36
C PHE A 31 -4.36 2.08 8.19
N LEU A 32 -5.03 2.90 9.00
CA LEU A 32 -4.85 4.35 8.99
C LEU A 32 -3.46 4.74 9.51
N GLN A 33 -2.94 4.04 10.52
CA GLN A 33 -1.57 4.22 10.98
C GLN A 33 -0.55 3.86 9.87
N PHE A 34 -0.75 2.73 9.20
CA PHE A 34 0.00 2.35 8.01
C PHE A 34 -0.06 3.43 6.93
N SER A 35 -1.25 3.96 6.64
CA SER A 35 -1.47 5.04 5.66
C SER A 35 -0.67 6.29 6.00
N SER A 36 -0.64 6.70 7.28
CA SER A 36 0.16 7.84 7.75
C SER A 36 1.66 7.60 7.56
N PHE A 37 2.16 6.38 7.83
CA PHE A 37 3.56 6.06 7.61
C PHE A 37 3.93 6.06 6.13
N VAL A 38 3.06 5.51 5.26
CA VAL A 38 3.24 5.57 3.81
C VAL A 38 3.31 7.02 3.35
N GLU A 39 2.37 7.84 3.79
CA GLU A 39 2.29 9.26 3.43
C GLU A 39 3.52 10.07 3.84
N ALA A 40 4.11 9.77 5.00
CA ALA A 40 5.34 10.40 5.45
C ALA A 40 6.54 10.13 4.53
N GLY A 41 6.52 9.05 3.74
CA GLY A 41 7.54 8.72 2.76
C GLY A 41 7.33 9.35 1.39
N TYR A 42 6.21 10.06 1.16
CA TYR A 42 5.99 10.83 -0.06
C TYR A 42 6.43 12.29 0.13
N PRO A 43 7.07 12.89 -0.89
CA PRO A 43 7.38 14.32 -0.88
C PRO A 43 6.11 15.17 -1.06
N ASP A 44 6.19 16.44 -0.66
CA ASP A 44 5.06 17.39 -0.76
C ASP A 44 4.93 18.05 -2.14
N SER A 45 5.99 18.02 -2.96
CA SER A 45 6.07 18.74 -4.23
C SER A 45 6.59 17.84 -5.37
N ASN A 46 6.56 18.38 -6.60
CA ASN A 46 6.75 17.66 -7.86
C ASN A 46 5.69 16.57 -8.09
N TYR A 47 5.80 15.83 -9.19
CA TYR A 47 4.73 14.92 -9.62
C TYR A 47 4.54 13.73 -8.67
N HIS A 48 5.60 12.96 -8.38
CA HIS A 48 5.56 11.80 -7.47
C HIS A 48 5.50 12.25 -6.00
N CYS A 49 4.41 12.92 -5.62
CA CYS A 49 4.16 13.50 -4.30
C CYS A 49 2.94 12.84 -3.61
N LYS A 50 2.65 13.26 -2.37
CA LYS A 50 1.50 12.78 -1.59
C LYS A 50 0.18 12.89 -2.37
N GLN A 51 0.01 13.95 -3.15
CA GLN A 51 -1.19 14.18 -3.94
C GLN A 51 -1.36 13.14 -5.06
N HIS A 52 -0.26 12.74 -5.72
CA HIS A 52 -0.29 11.69 -6.73
C HIS A 52 -0.65 10.32 -6.12
N GLY A 53 -0.03 9.95 -5.01
CA GLY A 53 -0.40 8.72 -4.28
C GLY A 53 -1.89 8.69 -3.89
N ALA A 54 -2.44 9.83 -3.46
CA ALA A 54 -3.85 9.96 -3.10
C ALA A 54 -4.78 9.88 -4.32
N ASP A 55 -4.43 10.56 -5.42
CA ASP A 55 -5.20 10.56 -6.67
C ASP A 55 -5.28 9.17 -7.30
N VAL A 56 -4.14 8.46 -7.42
CA VAL A 56 -4.11 7.09 -7.94
C VAL A 56 -4.98 6.18 -7.06
N THR A 57 -4.83 6.25 -5.73
CA THR A 57 -5.63 5.46 -4.78
C THR A 57 -7.13 5.71 -4.94
N ALA A 58 -7.55 6.98 -5.00
CA ALA A 58 -8.96 7.34 -5.14
C ALA A 58 -9.53 6.86 -6.47
N ARG A 59 -8.79 7.03 -7.58
CA ARG A 59 -9.23 6.66 -8.92
C ARG A 59 -9.40 5.15 -9.07
N VAL A 60 -8.42 4.36 -8.65
CA VAL A 60 -8.53 2.89 -8.78
C VAL A 60 -9.67 2.33 -7.94
N ILE A 61 -9.90 2.88 -6.74
CA ILE A 61 -11.02 2.44 -5.90
C ILE A 61 -12.36 2.86 -6.49
N ALA A 62 -12.47 4.07 -7.05
CA ALA A 62 -13.67 4.49 -7.77
C ALA A 62 -13.95 3.59 -8.99
N MET A 63 -12.92 3.22 -9.76
CA MET A 63 -13.06 2.28 -10.89
C MET A 63 -13.56 0.91 -10.43
N LEU A 64 -12.95 0.33 -9.39
CA LEU A 64 -13.36 -0.97 -8.83
C LEU A 64 -14.77 -0.94 -8.25
N SER A 65 -15.14 0.18 -7.60
CA SER A 65 -16.49 0.38 -7.08
C SER A 65 -17.51 0.38 -8.23
N ARG A 66 -17.25 1.15 -9.29
CA ARG A 66 -18.14 1.25 -10.46
C ARG A 66 -18.22 -0.05 -11.27
N SER A 67 -17.17 -0.86 -11.29
CA SER A 67 -17.17 -2.15 -11.99
C SER A 67 -17.81 -3.28 -11.17
N GLY A 68 -18.14 -3.05 -9.90
CA GLY A 68 -18.63 -4.08 -8.98
C GLY A 68 -17.56 -5.06 -8.49
N LEU A 69 -16.28 -4.80 -8.80
CA LEU A 69 -15.16 -5.70 -8.44
C LEU A 69 -14.60 -5.42 -7.05
N LEU A 70 -14.95 -4.28 -6.44
CA LEU A 70 -14.37 -3.82 -5.18
C LEU A 70 -14.38 -4.87 -4.06
N HIS A 71 -15.48 -5.62 -3.96
CA HIS A 71 -15.67 -6.65 -2.94
C HIS A 71 -15.41 -8.08 -3.44
N CYS A 72 -15.07 -8.26 -4.72
CA CYS A 72 -14.70 -9.57 -5.22
C CYS A 72 -13.53 -10.11 -4.43
N SER A 73 -13.61 -11.38 -4.03
CA SER A 73 -12.49 -12.01 -3.35
C SER A 73 -11.47 -12.46 -4.37
N VAL A 74 -10.20 -12.08 -4.16
CA VAL A 74 -9.06 -12.61 -4.92
C VAL A 74 -8.77 -14.06 -4.49
N ASN A 75 -9.33 -14.51 -3.36
CA ASN A 75 -9.27 -15.89 -2.91
C ASN A 75 -10.66 -16.39 -2.48
N PRO A 76 -11.36 -17.19 -3.30
CA PRO A 76 -12.76 -17.57 -3.06
C PRO A 76 -13.02 -18.28 -1.72
N HIS A 77 -11.97 -18.77 -1.04
CA HIS A 77 -12.08 -19.43 0.26
C HIS A 77 -11.98 -18.49 1.47
N LYS A 78 -11.80 -17.17 1.27
CA LYS A 78 -11.59 -16.21 2.37
C LYS A 78 -12.30 -14.87 2.09
N LYS A 79 -13.07 -14.35 3.06
CA LYS A 79 -14.14 -13.37 2.83
C LYS A 79 -13.72 -11.89 2.71
N ALA A 80 -13.11 -11.26 3.73
CA ALA A 80 -12.92 -9.79 3.72
C ALA A 80 -11.48 -9.28 3.56
N ALA A 81 -10.49 -9.91 4.20
CA ALA A 81 -9.10 -9.44 4.16
C ALA A 81 -8.38 -9.70 2.82
N HIS A 82 -9.08 -10.22 1.81
CA HIS A 82 -8.57 -10.56 0.49
C HIS A 82 -9.48 -10.02 -0.62
N SER A 83 -10.26 -8.96 -0.33
CA SER A 83 -10.99 -8.27 -1.37
C SER A 83 -10.02 -7.62 -2.36
N VAL A 84 -10.41 -7.58 -3.63
CA VAL A 84 -9.69 -6.84 -4.68
C VAL A 84 -9.48 -5.39 -4.24
N GLY A 85 -10.52 -4.76 -3.66
CA GLY A 85 -10.45 -3.40 -3.16
C GLY A 85 -9.34 -3.16 -2.15
N LEU A 86 -9.17 -4.04 -1.14
CA LEU A 86 -8.14 -3.83 -0.12
C LEU A 86 -6.72 -3.99 -0.68
N VAL A 87 -6.47 -5.03 -1.49
CA VAL A 87 -5.13 -5.25 -2.06
C VAL A 87 -4.75 -4.15 -3.05
N THR A 88 -5.70 -3.72 -3.90
CA THR A 88 -5.47 -2.65 -4.88
C THR A 88 -5.31 -1.30 -4.19
N MET A 89 -6.07 -1.03 -3.11
CA MET A 89 -5.89 0.20 -2.32
C MET A 89 -4.46 0.27 -1.77
N VAL A 90 -3.94 -0.82 -1.19
CA VAL A 90 -2.58 -0.84 -0.67
C VAL A 90 -1.55 -0.69 -1.79
N ALA A 91 -1.68 -1.43 -2.89
CA ALA A 91 -0.78 -1.30 -4.04
C ALA A 91 -0.71 0.14 -4.56
N ALA A 92 -1.86 0.78 -4.78
CA ALA A 92 -1.95 2.15 -5.24
C ALA A 92 -1.33 3.15 -4.25
N MET A 93 -1.55 2.98 -2.94
CA MET A 93 -0.96 3.86 -1.93
C MET A 93 0.56 3.76 -1.90
N VAL A 94 1.12 2.56 -2.06
CA VAL A 94 2.55 2.33 -1.86
C VAL A 94 3.40 2.41 -3.13
N HIS A 95 2.80 2.42 -4.33
CA HIS A 95 3.54 2.22 -5.59
C HIS A 95 4.74 3.17 -5.80
N ASP A 96 4.62 4.42 -5.35
CA ASP A 96 5.64 5.48 -5.46
C ASP A 96 6.22 5.90 -4.08
N TYR A 97 6.10 5.05 -3.06
CA TYR A 97 6.65 5.35 -1.74
C TYR A 97 8.17 5.58 -1.82
N GLY A 98 8.65 6.71 -1.28
CA GLY A 98 10.07 7.05 -1.27
C GLY A 98 10.67 7.31 -2.65
N HIS A 99 9.84 7.61 -3.66
CA HIS A 99 10.29 7.83 -5.03
C HIS A 99 11.32 8.99 -5.11
N PRO A 100 12.49 8.80 -5.76
CA PRO A 100 13.57 9.79 -5.78
C PRO A 100 13.33 10.96 -6.74
N GLN A 101 12.19 10.97 -7.41
CA GLN A 101 11.76 11.98 -8.39
C GLN A 101 12.68 12.10 -9.62
N VAL A 102 13.38 11.01 -9.92
CA VAL A 102 14.13 10.78 -11.15
C VAL A 102 13.74 9.40 -11.68
N ASN A 103 13.96 9.14 -12.97
CA ASN A 103 13.59 7.86 -13.57
C ASN A 103 14.63 6.76 -13.25
N ASN A 104 14.22 5.49 -13.41
CA ASN A 104 15.09 4.33 -13.17
C ASN A 104 16.37 4.34 -14.04
N ALA A 105 16.29 4.80 -15.28
CA ALA A 105 17.47 4.87 -16.17
C ALA A 105 18.54 5.82 -15.61
N PHE A 106 18.14 6.96 -15.04
CA PHE A 106 19.04 7.88 -14.38
C PHE A 106 19.70 7.24 -13.15
N LEU A 107 18.94 6.53 -12.31
CA LEU A 107 19.50 5.84 -11.14
C LEU A 107 20.54 4.78 -11.52
N VAL A 108 20.29 4.04 -12.61
CA VAL A 108 21.19 3.02 -13.14
C VAL A 108 22.46 3.66 -13.70
N GLU A 109 22.32 4.70 -14.53
CA GLU A 109 23.45 5.42 -15.13
C GLU A 109 24.37 6.04 -14.06
N GLN A 110 23.78 6.52 -12.97
CA GLN A 110 24.53 7.12 -11.85
C GLN A 110 25.08 6.07 -10.86
N GLU A 111 24.93 4.77 -11.12
CA GLU A 111 25.27 3.69 -10.18
C GLU A 111 24.73 3.94 -8.76
N HIS A 112 23.52 4.51 -8.69
CA HIS A 112 22.92 4.90 -7.42
C HIS A 112 22.73 3.67 -6.53
N SER A 113 22.85 3.82 -5.21
CA SER A 113 22.75 2.69 -4.25
C SER A 113 21.48 1.86 -4.41
N MET A 114 20.34 2.50 -4.68
CA MET A 114 19.08 1.79 -5.00
C MET A 114 19.20 0.90 -6.26
N ALA A 115 19.89 1.37 -7.31
CA ALA A 115 20.06 0.58 -8.52
C ALA A 115 20.91 -0.67 -8.24
N LEU A 116 21.93 -0.55 -7.39
CA LEU A 116 22.72 -1.68 -6.90
C LEU A 116 21.89 -2.65 -6.04
N ASP A 117 21.10 -2.12 -5.10
CA ASP A 117 20.23 -2.92 -4.21
C ASP A 117 19.26 -3.82 -4.98
N PHE A 118 18.82 -3.37 -6.15
CA PHE A 118 17.79 -4.03 -6.97
C PHE A 118 18.31 -4.50 -8.33
N ASN A 119 19.63 -4.60 -8.51
CA ASN A 119 20.28 -5.09 -9.73
C ASN A 119 19.70 -4.45 -11.02
N ASN A 120 19.47 -3.14 -10.99
CA ASN A 120 18.93 -2.33 -12.10
C ASN A 120 17.51 -2.70 -12.55
N GLN A 121 16.77 -3.51 -11.80
CA GLN A 121 15.40 -3.92 -12.13
C GLN A 121 14.37 -3.17 -11.29
N ALA A 122 13.45 -2.47 -11.96
CA ALA A 122 12.31 -1.78 -11.35
C ALA A 122 12.71 -1.07 -10.04
N VAL A 123 13.74 -0.22 -10.14
CA VAL A 123 14.54 0.22 -8.98
C VAL A 123 13.70 0.97 -7.96
N ALA A 124 12.94 1.98 -8.40
CA ALA A 124 12.06 2.75 -7.52
C ALA A 124 10.90 1.90 -6.96
N GLU A 125 10.32 1.04 -7.80
CA GLU A 125 9.17 0.19 -7.45
C GLU A 125 9.56 -0.87 -6.41
N HIS A 126 10.72 -1.51 -6.59
CA HIS A 126 11.28 -2.44 -5.61
C HIS A 126 11.66 -1.73 -4.29
N TYR A 127 12.17 -0.49 -4.35
CA TYR A 127 12.42 0.31 -3.14
C TYR A 127 11.12 0.53 -2.37
N ALA A 128 10.09 1.03 -3.05
CA ALA A 128 8.78 1.29 -2.48
C ALA A 128 8.17 0.04 -1.82
N LEU A 129 8.21 -1.10 -2.52
CA LEU A 129 7.76 -2.38 -1.99
C LEU A 129 8.59 -2.85 -0.78
N ARG A 130 9.92 -2.76 -0.85
CA ARG A 130 10.80 -3.20 0.25
C ARG A 130 10.49 -2.44 1.54
N GLU A 131 10.39 -1.12 1.47
CA GLU A 131 10.18 -0.29 2.66
C GLU A 131 8.76 -0.40 3.20
N THR A 132 7.74 -0.35 2.34
CA THR A 132 6.35 -0.43 2.82
C THR A 132 5.96 -1.82 3.34
N MET A 133 6.55 -2.90 2.82
CA MET A 133 6.32 -4.24 3.36
C MET A 133 6.97 -4.43 4.75
N LYS A 134 8.02 -3.66 5.10
CA LYS A 134 8.54 -3.64 6.48
C LYS A 134 7.53 -2.99 7.43
N LEU A 135 6.82 -1.95 7.00
CA LEU A 135 5.75 -1.34 7.79
C LEU A 135 4.63 -2.35 8.10
N LEU A 136 4.25 -3.22 7.16
CA LEU A 136 3.26 -4.27 7.44
C LEU A 136 3.69 -5.31 8.50
N MET A 137 4.98 -5.33 8.87
CA MET A 137 5.52 -6.17 9.93
C MET A 137 5.50 -5.48 11.30
N ASP A 138 5.34 -4.16 11.34
CA ASP A 138 5.30 -3.37 12.56
C ASP A 138 3.96 -3.55 13.32
N VAL A 139 4.02 -3.59 14.65
CA VAL A 139 2.86 -3.93 15.50
C VAL A 139 1.75 -2.88 15.44
N GLU A 140 2.09 -1.63 15.19
CA GLU A 140 1.16 -0.49 15.16
C GLU A 140 0.46 -0.37 13.81
N SER A 141 1.08 -0.86 12.74
CA SER A 141 0.58 -0.73 11.36
C SER A 141 0.17 -2.06 10.71
N ASN A 142 0.40 -3.20 11.36
CA ASN A 142 -0.04 -4.51 10.87
C ASN A 142 -1.56 -4.72 11.01
N PHE A 143 -2.31 -4.27 10.01
CA PHE A 143 -3.77 -4.45 9.89
C PHE A 143 -4.19 -5.86 9.43
N LEU A 144 -3.25 -6.73 9.01
CA LEU A 144 -3.54 -8.08 8.55
C LEU A 144 -3.58 -9.12 9.69
N GLY A 145 -2.93 -8.83 10.83
CA GLY A 145 -2.81 -9.72 11.99
C GLY A 145 -3.89 -9.53 13.07
N SER A 146 -3.99 -10.50 13.98
CA SER A 146 -4.96 -10.51 15.11
C SER A 146 -4.61 -9.51 16.24
N GLY A 147 -3.34 -9.09 16.31
CA GLY A 147 -2.87 -8.01 17.18
C GLY A 147 -2.17 -8.41 18.47
N ARG A 148 -1.71 -9.66 18.61
CA ARG A 148 -0.58 -9.99 19.48
C ARG A 148 0.73 -9.81 18.68
N GLU A 149 1.88 -9.71 19.37
CA GLU A 149 3.25 -9.75 18.79
C GLU A 149 3.35 -10.61 17.53
N PRO A 150 4.28 -10.35 16.57
CA PRO A 150 4.28 -10.94 15.23
C PRO A 150 3.83 -12.39 15.26
N GLU A 151 2.53 -12.58 15.03
CA GLU A 151 1.90 -13.84 15.39
C GLU A 151 2.47 -14.86 14.41
N LYS A 152 3.31 -15.75 14.93
CA LYS A 152 4.03 -16.78 14.17
C LYS A 152 3.12 -17.97 13.85
N SER A 153 1.81 -17.84 14.07
CA SER A 153 0.84 -18.82 13.57
C SER A 153 1.01 -18.95 12.06
N ALA A 154 1.12 -20.19 11.60
CA ALA A 154 1.30 -20.52 10.18
C ALA A 154 0.22 -19.85 9.31
N THR A 155 -1.01 -19.73 9.83
CA THR A 155 -2.15 -19.09 9.16
C THR A 155 -1.92 -17.59 8.95
N THR A 156 -1.41 -16.87 9.96
CA THR A 156 -1.15 -15.44 9.88
C THR A 156 0.05 -15.15 8.97
N VAL A 157 1.09 -15.99 9.02
CA VAL A 157 2.24 -15.92 8.11
C VAL A 157 1.80 -16.14 6.66
N ALA A 158 1.01 -17.19 6.39
CA ALA A 158 0.50 -17.48 5.05
C ALA A 158 -0.37 -16.35 4.49
N LYS A 159 -1.23 -15.77 5.34
CA LYS A 159 -2.05 -14.60 4.97
C LYS A 159 -1.19 -13.41 4.55
N ARG A 160 -0.17 -13.06 5.34
CA ARG A 160 0.77 -11.97 5.02
C ARG A 160 1.55 -12.24 3.75
N LYS A 161 2.07 -13.46 3.58
CA LYS A 161 2.82 -13.86 2.38
C LYS A 161 1.97 -13.73 1.11
N TRP A 162 0.73 -14.24 1.16
CA TRP A 162 -0.22 -14.13 0.06
C TRP A 162 -0.53 -12.67 -0.26
N PHE A 163 -0.88 -11.86 0.76
CA PHE A 163 -1.22 -10.45 0.56
C PHE A 163 -0.05 -9.68 -0.05
N ARG A 164 1.16 -9.88 0.47
CA ARG A 164 2.38 -9.29 -0.08
C ARG A 164 2.61 -9.71 -1.52
N GLY A 165 2.39 -10.98 -1.87
CA GLY A 165 2.55 -11.46 -3.25
C GLY A 165 1.68 -10.67 -4.23
N ILE A 166 0.39 -10.55 -3.93
CA ILE A 166 -0.53 -9.79 -4.80
C ILE A 166 -0.17 -8.31 -4.89
N VAL A 167 0.26 -7.68 -3.79
CA VAL A 167 0.69 -6.26 -3.84
C VAL A 167 1.95 -6.10 -4.68
N VAL A 168 2.91 -7.02 -4.59
CA VAL A 168 4.11 -7.02 -5.43
C VAL A 168 3.73 -7.15 -6.90
N ASP A 169 2.85 -8.10 -7.24
CA ASP A 169 2.37 -8.32 -8.61
C ASP A 169 1.57 -7.15 -9.20
N LEU A 170 1.01 -6.26 -8.36
CA LEU A 170 0.27 -5.09 -8.79
C LEU A 170 1.15 -3.84 -8.99
N VAL A 171 2.32 -3.81 -8.36
CA VAL A 171 3.24 -2.65 -8.38
C VAL A 171 4.34 -2.82 -9.43
N LEU A 172 4.78 -4.06 -9.67
CA LEU A 172 5.76 -4.41 -10.71
C LEU A 172 5.07 -4.75 -12.03
#